data_AF-I4Y7Z1-F1
#
_entry.id   AF-I4Y7Z1-F1
#
_cell.length_a   1.000
_cell.length_b   1.000
_cell.length_c   1.000
_cell.angle_alpha   90.00
_cell.angle_beta   90.00
_cell.angle_gamma   90.00
#
_symmetry.space_group_name_H-M   'P 1'
#
loop_
_entity.id
_entity.type
_entity.pdbx_description
1 polymer ?
#
loop_
_entity_poly.entity_id
_entity_poly.type
_entity_poly.pdbx_seq_one_letter_code
_entity_poly.pdbx_strand_id
1 'polypeptide(L)' 'MKVDKLKVRARKNLNPPPCGTELSGLLNCFASSGDYLAVSQCAQYSTSLANCMASKGRTKPKEKSTINYHLARMSKTK' A
#
# COMPACT_ATOMS: atom_id res chain seq x y z
N MET A 1 33.32 -2.69 -13.88
CA MET A 1 32.06 -3.46 -13.72
C MET A 1 31.30 -3.40 -15.04
N LYS A 2 31.14 -4.53 -15.75
CA LYS A 2 30.38 -4.60 -17.01
C LYS A 2 28.96 -5.05 -16.68
N VAL A 3 27.96 -4.32 -17.17
CA VAL A 3 26.53 -4.65 -16.98
C VAL A 3 25.99 -5.17 -18.31
N ASP A 4 25.66 -6.46 -18.38
CA ASP A 4 25.20 -7.08 -19.63
C ASP A 4 23.80 -6.63 -20.07
N LYS A 5 22.92 -6.32 -19.11
CA LYS A 5 21.56 -5.80 -19.37
C LYS A 5 21.20 -4.71 -18.37
N LEU A 6 21.01 -3.50 -18.87
CA LEU A 6 20.53 -2.38 -18.07
C LEU A 6 19.03 -2.55 -17.77
N LYS A 7 18.70 -3.03 -16.56
CA LYS A 7 17.32 -3.20 -16.09
C LYS A 7 17.17 -2.81 -14.63
N VAL A 8 16.02 -2.24 -14.29
CA VAL A 8 15.56 -2.03 -12.92
C VAL A 8 14.82 -3.27 -12.45
N ARG A 9 15.25 -3.81 -11.30
CA ARG A 9 14.53 -4.90 -10.63
C ARG A 9 13.23 -4.34 -10.05
N ALA A 10 12.11 -5.02 -10.29
CA ALA A 10 10.83 -4.62 -9.74
C ALA A 10 10.92 -4.60 -8.20
N ARG A 11 10.66 -3.45 -7.59
CA ARG A 11 10.42 -3.36 -6.16
C ARG A 11 9.00 -3.85 -5.92
N LYS A 12 8.81 -4.71 -4.91
CA LYS A 12 7.48 -4.98 -4.36
C LYS A 12 7.04 -3.72 -3.60
N ASN A 13 6.66 -2.67 -4.31
CA ASN A 13 6.00 -1.52 -3.72
C ASN A 13 4.59 -1.97 -3.39
N LEU A 14 4.39 -2.52 -2.19
CA LEU A 14 3.04 -2.74 -1.67
C LEU A 14 2.43 -1.34 -1.56
N ASN A 15 1.46 -1.04 -2.42
CA ASN A 15 0.63 0.13 -2.17
C ASN A 15 -0.03 -0.12 -0.81
N PRO A 16 0.08 0.81 0.15
CA PRO A 16 -0.59 0.65 1.42
C PRO A 16 -2.10 0.46 1.15
N PRO A 17 -2.76 -0.49 1.83
CA PRO A 17 -4.18 -0.70 1.65
C PRO A 17 -4.94 0.60 1.97
N PRO A 18 -6.03 0.92 1.25
CA PRO A 18 -6.69 2.22 1.30
C PRO A 18 -7.25 2.59 2.68
N CYS A 19 -7.55 1.59 3.52
CA CYS A 19 -8.03 1.77 4.90
C CYS A 19 -7.04 1.25 5.95
N GLY A 20 -5.77 1.06 5.57
CA GLY A 20 -4.75 0.50 6.46
C GLY A 20 -4.45 1.38 7.67
N THR A 21 -4.52 2.71 7.52
CA THR A 21 -4.27 3.66 8.61
C THR A 21 -5.35 3.56 9.69
N GLU A 22 -6.62 3.61 9.28
CA GLU A 22 -7.76 3.55 10.19
C GLU A 22 -7.82 2.22 10.94
N LEU A 23 -7.55 1.12 10.22
CA LEU A 23 -7.47 -0.20 10.82
C LEU A 23 -6.33 -0.28 11.85
N SER A 24 -5.15 0.27 11.54
CA SER A 24 -4.02 0.28 12.47
C SER A 24 -4.33 1.09 13.73
N GLY A 25 -5.04 2.22 13.58
CA GLY A 25 -5.53 3.02 14.71
C GLY A 25 -6.49 2.24 15.61
N LEU A 26 -7.45 1.52 15.00
CA LEU A 26 -8.38 0.66 15.75
C LEU A 26 -7.66 -0.45 16.50
N LEU A 27 -6.70 -1.13 15.86
CA LEU A 27 -5.91 -2.20 16.48
C LEU A 27 -5.03 -1.68 17.63
N ASN A 28 -4.45 -0.50 17.48
CA ASN A 28 -3.68 0.14 18.55
C ASN A 28 -4.56 0.51 19.75
N CYS A 29 -5.80 0.93 19.49
CA CYS A 29 -6.77 1.21 20.54
C CYS A 29 -7.15 -0.08 21.29
N PHE A 30 -7.45 -1.17 20.58
CA PHE A 30 -7.70 -2.48 21.22
C PHE A 30 -6.50 -2.99 22.02
N ALA A 31 -5.28 -2.81 21.51
CA ALA A 31 -4.07 -3.18 22.23
C ALA A 31 -3.88 -2.36 23.52
N SER A 32 -4.28 -1.09 23.51
CA SER A 32 -4.18 -0.19 24.67
C SER A 32 -5.26 -0.46 25.72
N SER A 33 -6.48 -0.78 25.29
CA SER A 33 -7.61 -1.09 26.18
C SER A 33 -7.53 -2.50 26.79
N GLY A 34 -6.74 -3.41 26.20
CA GLY A 34 -6.61 -4.79 26.66
C GLY A 34 -7.84 -5.67 26.38
N ASP A 35 -8.84 -5.13 25.69
CA ASP A 35 -10.09 -5.81 25.36
C ASP A 35 -10.48 -5.54 23.91
N TYR A 36 -10.75 -6.61 23.17
CA TYR A 36 -11.18 -6.57 21.77
C TYR A 36 -12.64 -6.14 21.63
N LEU A 37 -13.41 -6.12 22.72
CA LEU A 37 -14.80 -5.65 22.79
C LEU A 37 -14.94 -4.20 23.24
N ALA A 38 -13.84 -3.47 23.42
CA ALA A 38 -13.81 -2.04 23.77
C ALA A 38 -14.27 -1.13 22.60
N VAL A 39 -15.32 -1.53 21.88
CA VAL A 39 -15.89 -0.82 20.73
C VAL A 39 -16.35 0.59 21.11
N SER A 40 -16.79 0.79 22.36
CA SER A 40 -17.20 2.10 22.86
C SER A 40 -16.01 3.06 23.06
N GLN A 41 -14.88 2.55 23.56
CA GLN A 41 -13.66 3.35 23.76
C GLN A 41 -12.97 3.65 22.41
N CYS A 42 -13.04 2.71 21.47
CA CYS A 42 -12.47 2.83 20.14
C CYS A 42 -13.48 3.26 19.06
N ALA A 43 -14.62 3.84 19.46
CA ALA A 43 -15.75 4.14 18.57
C ALA A 43 -15.41 5.11 17.43
N GLN A 44 -14.48 6.04 17.68
CA GLN A 44 -14.01 6.99 16.67
C GLN A 44 -13.23 6.27 15.56
N TYR A 45 -12.32 5.37 15.92
CA TYR A 45 -11.53 4.58 14.96
C TYR A 45 -12.40 3.59 14.19
N SER A 46 -13.41 2.99 14.84
CA SER A 46 -14.32 2.05 14.17
C SER A 46 -15.22 2.75 13.16
N THR A 47 -15.74 3.94 13.50
CA THR A 47 -16.55 4.76 12.59
C THR A 47 -15.73 5.24 11.40
N SER A 48 -14.49 5.70 11.63
CA SER A 48 -13.58 6.11 10.56
C SER A 48 -13.25 4.96 9.60
N LEU A 49 -12.99 3.77 10.15
CA LEU A 49 -12.75 2.56 9.36
C LEU A 49 -13.98 2.17 8.52
N ALA A 50 -15.17 2.19 9.11
CA ALA A 50 -16.42 1.90 8.41
C ALA A 50 -16.66 2.88 7.26
N ASN A 51 -16.46 4.18 7.49
CA ASN A 51 -16.56 5.22 6.47
C ASN A 51 -15.52 5.03 5.35
N CYS A 52 -14.29 4.65 5.71
CA CYS A 52 -13.25 4.34 4.72
C CYS A 52 -13.64 3.15 3.85
N MET A 53 -14.12 2.05 4.45
CA MET A 53 -14.51 0.86 3.71
C MET A 53 -15.74 1.09 2.82
N ALA A 54 -16.68 1.93 3.26
CA ALA A 54 -17.86 2.30 2.47
C ALA A 54 -17.50 3.19 1.26
N SER A 55 -16.52 4.08 1.41
CA SER A 55 -16.13 5.05 0.37
C SER A 55 -15.04 4.53 -0.59
N LYS A 56 -14.09 3.73 -0.11
CA LYS A 56 -12.95 3.24 -0.89
C LYS A 56 -13.31 1.89 -1.54
N GLY A 57 -13.83 1.95 -2.76
CA GLY A 57 -13.97 0.76 -3.61
C GLY A 57 -12.63 0.11 -3.97
N ARG A 58 -12.67 -1.06 -4.63
CA ARG A 58 -11.46 -1.78 -5.09
C ARG A 58 -10.61 -0.88 -5.98
N THR A 59 -9.40 -0.52 -5.53
CA THR A 59 -8.47 0.29 -6.33
C THR A 59 -8.04 -0.49 -7.57
N LYS A 60 -8.18 0.13 -8.75
CA LYS A 60 -7.65 -0.45 -9.99
C LYS A 60 -6.13 -0.62 -9.85
N PRO A 61 -5.55 -1.73 -10.37
CA PRO A 61 -4.10 -1.88 -10.38
C PRO A 61 -3.47 -0.72 -11.15
N LYS A 62 -2.44 -0.11 -10.56
CA LYS A 62 -1.65 0.93 -11.23
C LYS A 62 -1.01 0.35 -12.48
N GLU A 63 -0.91 1.16 -13.53
CA GLU A 63 -0.21 0.79 -14.75
C GLU A 63 1.26 0.46 -14.44
N LYS A 64 1.79 -0.54 -15.15
CA LYS A 64 3.17 -0.98 -14.97
C LYS A 64 4.11 0.03 -15.63
N SER A 65 5.18 0.42 -14.93
CA SER A 65 6.21 1.26 -15.51
C SER A 65 6.92 0.57 -16.69
N THR A 66 7.09 1.29 -17.79
CA THR A 66 7.80 0.85 -19.00
C THR A 66 9.30 1.14 -18.98
N ILE A 67 9.87 1.56 -17.82
CA ILE A 67 11.27 1.98 -17.71
C ILE A 67 12.28 0.97 -18.29
N ASN A 68 12.05 -0.33 -18.10
CA ASN A 68 12.94 -1.38 -18.61
C ASN A 68 12.96 -1.46 -20.14
N TYR A 69 11.87 -1.07 -20.81
CA TYR A 69 11.82 -0.97 -22.28
C TYR A 69 12.75 0.13 -22.77
N HIS A 70 12.68 1.32 -22.16
CA HIS A 70 13.52 2.46 -22.53
C HIS A 70 15.01 2.22 -22.23
N LEU A 71 15.33 1.63 -21.07
CA LEU A 71 16.71 1.28 -20.71
C LEU A 71 17.34 0.27 -21.68
N ALA A 72 16.58 -0.74 -22.11
CA ALA A 72 17.04 -1.72 -23.08
C ALA A 72 17.23 -1.14 -24.49
N ARG A 73 16.50 -0.08 -24.85
CA ARG A 73 16.70 0.63 -26.13
C ARG A 73 17.97 1.48 -26.10
N MET A 74 18.19 2.22 -25.01
CA MET A 74 19.38 3.07 -24.86
C MET A 74 20.69 2.27 -24.80
N SER A 75 20.65 1.04 -24.26
CA SER A 75 21.83 0.18 -24.21
C SER A 75 22.29 -0.32 -25.58
N LYS A 76 21.48 -0.14 -26.65
CA LYS A 76 21.82 -0.54 -28.03
C LYS A 76 22.37 0.60 -28.88
N THR A 77 22.16 1.85 -28.46
CA THR A 77 22.56 3.07 -29.18
C THR A 77 23.95 3.58 -28.77
N LYS A 78 24.76 2.73 -28.15
CA LYS A 78 26.12 3.00 -27.69
C LYS A 78 27.01 1.85 -28.12
#